data_AF-A0A3N5KMJ7-F1
#
_entry.id   AF-A0A3N5KMJ7-F1
#
_cell.length_a   1.000
_cell.length_b   1.000
_cell.length_c   1.000
_cell.angle_alpha   90.00
_cell.angle_beta   90.00
_cell.angle_gamma   90.00
#
_symmetry.space_group_name_H-M   'P 1'
#
loop_
_entity.id
_entity.type
_entity.pdbx_description
1 polymer ?
#
loop_
_entity_poly.entity_id
_entity_poly.type
_entity_poly.pdbx_seq_one_letter_code
_entity_poly.pdbx_strand_id
1 'polypeptide(L)' 'MLHDVLWKTNSDLVQSCLAHPFVQTLGEGTLKTDLFRDYIAQDAFFLRAFAKVYEMARARSSDQEIITWFSELTGGVQE' A
#
# COMPACT_ATOMS: atom_id res chain seq x y z
N MET A 1 13.92 -7.50 14.47
CA MET A 1 14.36 -6.82 13.23
C MET A 1 13.84 -5.39 13.22
N LEU A 2 14.36 -4.49 12.37
CA LEU A 2 13.87 -3.10 12.30
C LEU A 2 12.36 -3.03 12.02
N HIS A 3 11.84 -3.91 11.15
CA HIS A 3 10.41 -3.96 10.84
C HIS A 3 9.54 -4.24 12.07
N ASP A 4 9.98 -5.10 13.00
CA ASP A 4 9.24 -5.41 14.22
C ASP A 4 9.13 -4.20 15.15
N VAL A 5 10.21 -3.42 15.23
CA VAL A 5 10.26 -2.22 16.07
C VAL A 5 9.31 -1.17 15.50
N LEU A 6 9.41 -0.88 14.19
CA LEU A 6 8.54 0.08 13.52
C LEU A 6 7.06 -0.33 13.63
N TRP A 7 6.75 -1.61 13.47
CA TRP A 7 5.40 -2.12 13.62
C TRP A 7 4.87 -1.91 15.04
N LYS A 8 5.63 -2.33 16.06
CA LYS A 8 5.22 -2.22 17.47
C LYS A 8 5.09 -0.77 17.92
N THR A 9 5.96 0.12 17.46
CA THR A 9 5.92 1.54 17.87
C THR A 9 4.71 2.29 17.29
N ASN A 10 4.10 1.82 16.21
CA ASN A 10 2.94 2.44 15.57
C ASN A 10 1.64 1.63 15.80
N SER A 11 1.57 0.85 16.88
CA SER A 11 0.43 -0.03 17.15
C SER A 11 -0.89 0.73 17.31
N ASP A 12 -0.83 1.97 17.78
CA ASP A 12 -1.97 2.88 17.92
C ASP A 12 -2.57 3.26 16.55
N LEU A 13 -1.71 3.58 15.57
CA LEU A 13 -2.13 3.84 14.19
C LEU A 13 -2.70 2.59 13.53
N VAL A 14 -2.05 1.43 13.73
CA VAL A 14 -2.55 0.15 13.24
C VAL A 14 -3.95 -0.13 13.80
N GLN A 15 -4.14 0.04 15.11
CA GLN A 15 -5.43 -0.17 15.75
C GLN A 15 -6.49 0.82 15.23
N SER A 16 -6.10 2.07 14.98
CA SER A 16 -6.99 3.09 14.41
C SER A 16 -7.43 2.75 12.98
N CYS A 17 -6.50 2.29 12.15
CA CYS A 17 -6.81 1.82 10.79
C CYS A 17 -7.75 0.61 10.81
N LEU A 18 -7.49 -0.37 11.69
CA LEU A 18 -8.34 -1.54 11.84
C LEU A 18 -9.74 -1.18 12.33
N ALA A 19 -9.86 -0.25 13.29
CA ALA A 19 -11.14 0.20 13.82
C ALA A 19 -11.92 1.13 12.86
N HIS A 20 -11.35 1.52 11.72
CA HIS A 20 -12.00 2.42 10.80
C HIS A 20 -13.30 1.81 10.25
N PRO A 21 -14.42 2.56 10.18
CA PRO A 21 -15.72 2.01 9.77
C PRO A 21 -15.70 1.32 8.40
N PHE A 22 -14.90 1.82 7.46
CA PHE A 22 -14.71 1.17 6.16
C PHE A 22 -14.16 -0.27 6.30
N VAL A 23 -13.13 -0.47 7.13
CA VAL A 23 -12.48 -1.78 7.32
C VAL A 23 -13.41 -2.74 8.08
N GLN A 24 -14.09 -2.24 9.12
CA GLN A 24 -15.06 -3.03 9.88
C GLN A 24 -16.21 -3.52 9.00
N THR A 25 -16.87 -2.61 8.28
CA THR A 25 -18.02 -2.96 7.42
C THR A 25 -17.62 -3.80 6.19
N LEU A 26 -16.38 -3.65 5.70
CA LEU A 26 -15.83 -4.55 4.69
C LEU A 26 -15.66 -5.98 5.23
N GLY A 27 -15.09 -6.11 6.43
CA GLY A 27 -14.91 -7.41 7.09
C GLY A 27 -16.24 -8.09 7.47
N GLU A 28 -17.25 -7.30 7.81
CA GLU A 28 -18.62 -7.77 8.08
C GLU A 28 -19.42 -8.09 6.80
N GLY A 29 -18.94 -7.68 5.62
CA GLY A 29 -19.66 -7.83 4.35
C GLY A 29 -20.86 -6.88 4.19
N THR A 30 -20.93 -5.82 4.99
CA THR A 30 -22.04 -4.84 5.01
C THR A 30 -21.69 -3.52 4.32
N LEU A 31 -20.45 -3.36 3.84
CA LEU A 31 -20.00 -2.16 3.13
C LEU A 31 -20.86 -1.90 1.88
N LYS A 32 -21.37 -0.67 1.76
CA LYS A 32 -22.11 -0.23 0.57
C LYS A 32 -21.23 -0.30 -0.67
N THR A 33 -21.76 -0.88 -1.74
CA THR A 33 -20.99 -1.08 -2.98
C THR A 33 -20.46 0.22 -3.57
N ASP A 34 -21.18 1.33 -3.44
CA ASP A 34 -20.73 2.62 -3.99
C ASP A 34 -19.50 3.17 -3.23
N LEU A 35 -19.43 3.00 -1.91
CA LEU A 35 -18.23 3.34 -1.13
C LEU A 35 -17.04 2.48 -1.52
N PHE A 36 -17.29 1.20 -1.81
CA PHE A 36 -16.23 0.31 -2.29
C PHE A 36 -15.74 0.74 -3.68
N ARG A 37 -16.64 1.10 -4.60
CA ARG A 37 -16.25 1.61 -5.94
C ARG A 37 -15.42 2.87 -5.84
N ASP A 38 -15.82 3.83 -5.01
CA ASP A 38 -15.09 5.08 -4.82
C ASP A 38 -13.70 4.84 -4.21
N TYR A 39 -13.59 3.90 -3.27
CA TYR A 39 -12.31 3.48 -2.71
C TYR A 39 -11.40 2.88 -3.79
N ILE A 40 -11.90 1.92 -4.58
CA ILE A 40 -11.12 1.29 -5.65
C ILE A 40 -10.71 2.32 -6.72
N ALA A 41 -11.57 3.27 -7.05
CA ALA A 41 -11.22 4.34 -7.97
C ALA A 41 -10.05 5.18 -7.44
N GLN A 42 -10.07 5.55 -6.16
CA GLN A 42 -8.97 6.27 -5.51
C GLN A 42 -7.69 5.42 -5.42
N ASP A 43 -7.82 4.14 -5.07
CA ASP A 43 -6.71 3.20 -4.96
C ASP A 43 -5.98 3.03 -6.30
N ALA A 44 -6.72 3.01 -7.43
CA ALA A 44 -6.10 2.99 -8.75
C ALA A 44 -5.23 4.23 -9.05
N PHE A 45 -5.61 5.42 -8.55
CA PHE A 45 -4.75 6.61 -8.66
C PHE A 45 -3.54 6.54 -7.73
N PHE A 46 -3.72 6.00 -6.53
CA PHE A 46 -2.66 5.78 -5.56
C PHE A 46 -1.59 4.82 -6.10
N LEU A 47 -2.00 3.69 -6.68
CA LEU A 47 -1.10 2.70 -7.29
C LEU A 47 -0.27 3.29 -8.44
N ARG A 48 -0.86 4.13 -9.28
CA ARG A 48 -0.08 4.84 -10.32
C ARG A 48 1.02 5.73 -9.75
N ALA A 49 0.76 6.40 -8.62
CA ALA A 49 1.78 7.18 -7.94
C ALA A 49 2.89 6.28 -7.38
N PHE A 50 2.54 5.11 -6.83
CA PHE A 50 3.51 4.12 -6.34
C PHE A 50 4.43 3.59 -7.44
N ALA A 51 3.89 3.19 -8.60
CA ALA A 51 4.69 2.75 -9.74
C ALA A 51 5.73 3.82 -10.15
N LYS A 52 5.33 5.09 -10.17
CA LYS A 52 6.26 6.19 -10.48
C LYS A 52 7.36 6.32 -9.42
N VAL A 53 7.04 6.16 -8.15
CA VAL A 53 8.03 6.26 -7.05
C VAL A 53 9.00 5.07 -7.10
N TYR A 54 8.55 3.86 -7.42
CA TYR A 54 9.43 2.70 -7.58
C TYR A 54 10.42 2.88 -8.73
N GLU A 55 9.97 3.36 -9.89
CA GLU A 55 10.87 3.69 -11.00
C GLU A 55 11.87 4.79 -10.62
N MET A 56 11.44 5.80 -9.86
CA MET A 56 12.34 6.84 -9.36
C MET A 56 13.37 6.30 -8.35
N ALA A 57 12.98 5.37 -7.49
CA ALA A 57 13.88 4.74 -6.52
C ALA A 57 14.90 3.83 -7.22
N ARG A 58 14.44 3.04 -8.19
CA ARG A 58 15.28 2.23 -9.08
C ARG A 58 16.33 3.09 -9.80
N ALA A 59 15.91 4.19 -10.43
CA ALA A 59 16.81 5.08 -11.17
C ALA A 59 17.86 5.78 -10.29
N ARG A 60 17.65 5.85 -8.98
CA ARG A 60 18.57 6.47 -8.00
C ARG A 60 19.42 5.46 -7.24
N SER A 61 19.13 4.17 -7.35
CA SER A 61 19.91 3.13 -6.69
C SER A 61 21.16 2.80 -7.50
N SER A 62 22.27 2.54 -6.81
CA SER A 62 23.49 1.96 -7.37
C SER A 62 23.67 0.48 -7.04
N ASP A 63 22.77 -0.08 -6.23
CA ASP A 63 22.80 -1.48 -5.79
C ASP A 63 21.91 -2.33 -6.70
N GLN A 64 22.50 -3.38 -7.28
CA GLN A 64 21.85 -4.25 -8.26
C GLN A 64 20.71 -5.08 -7.67
N GLU A 65 20.81 -5.50 -6.40
CA GLU A 65 19.73 -6.22 -5.72
C GLU A 65 18.54 -5.29 -5.50
N ILE A 66 18.81 -4.05 -5.04
CA ILE A 66 17.78 -3.02 -4.85
C ILE A 66 17.11 -2.64 -6.19
N ILE A 67 17.89 -2.51 -7.27
CA ILE A 67 17.35 -2.23 -8.62
C ILE A 67 16.40 -3.34 -9.06
N THR A 68 16.80 -4.60 -8.85
CA THR A 68 15.99 -5.76 -9.22
C THR A 68 14.70 -5.79 -8.40
N TRP A 69 14.80 -5.56 -7.10
CA TRP A 69 13.64 -5.53 -6.21
C TRP A 69 12.64 -4.42 -6.58
N PHE A 70 13.09 -3.20 -6.87
CA PHE A 70 12.17 -2.16 -7.36
C PHE A 70 11.55 -2.48 -8.72
N SER A 71 12.25 -3.21 -9.60
CA SER A 71 11.67 -3.65 -10.87
C SER A 71 10.51 -4.64 -10.66
N GLU A 72 10.65 -5.56 -9.70
CA GLU A 72 9.57 -6.49 -9.32
C GLU A 72 8.38 -5.76 -8.70
N LEU A 73 8.65 -4.80 -7.81
CA LEU A 73 7.61 -3.97 -7.19
C LEU A 73 6.86 -3.10 -8.20
N THR A 74 7.55 -2.54 -9.21
CA THR A 74 6.87 -1.82 -10.30
C THR A 74 5.94 -2.76 -11.08
N GLY A 75 6.39 -3.99 -11.40
CA GLY A 75 5.60 -4.97 -12.14
C GLY A 75 4.29 -5.30 -11.42
N GLY A 76 4.35 -5.61 -10.12
CA GLY A 76 3.16 -5.96 -9.33
C GLY A 76 2.14 -4.83 -9.14
N VAL A 77 2.48 -3.58 -9.46
CA VAL A 77 1.56 -2.42 -9.40
C VAL A 77 0.94 -2.11 -10.77
N GLN A 78 1.51 -2.64 -11.86
CA GLN A 78 1.04 -2.41 -13.23
C GLN A 78 0.14 -3.52 -13.78
N GLU A 79 0.12 -4.69 -13.14
CA GLU A 79 -0.76 -5.84 -13.42
C GLU A 79 -2.16 -5.64 -12.84
#